data_AF-A0A1A6H538-F1
#
_entry.id   AF-A0A1A6H538-F1
#
_cell.length_a   1.000
_cell.length_b   1.000
_cell.length_c   1.000
_cell.angle_alpha   90.00
_cell.angle_beta   90.00
_cell.angle_gamma   90.00
#
_symmetry.space_group_name_H-M   'P 1'
#
loop_
_entity.id
_entity.type
_entity.pdbx_description
1 polymer ?
#
loop_
_entity_poly.entity_id
_entity_poly.type
_entity_poly.pdbx_seq_one_letter_code
_entity_poly.pdbx_strand_id
1 'polypeptide(L)'
;DKDFPPTIQTYLLITKENQIKRLQTILGVEALGQLVFYMVKKGEIPFETLKAQNNEEVVEKSPDEETKDLICCLRYRTLRNVGNESDIKTQKGKSKLLKQLKSWTPERSRSFYQWTSKIDKYVMKKMNKKTSSPYQDTVGDLLRFIRNMGEHINEDQNKPMKKRIGEPSRYFQETFPDLIIYVYKKLQNTKYRKHFPEAQSSLSVPEAAGPADLQS
;
A
#
# COMPACT_ATOMS: atom_id res chain seq x y z
N ASP A 1 13.51 -11.46 -38.42
CA ASP A 1 12.19 -11.94 -38.87
C ASP A 1 11.83 -13.30 -38.29
N LYS A 2 10.98 -13.31 -37.27
CA LYS A 2 10.17 -14.48 -36.91
C LYS A 2 8.77 -13.96 -36.67
N ASP A 3 7.94 -14.01 -37.70
CA ASP A 3 6.57 -13.54 -37.63
C ASP A 3 5.75 -14.57 -36.87
N PHE A 4 5.36 -14.21 -35.64
CA PHE A 4 4.56 -15.11 -34.81
C PHE A 4 3.11 -15.13 -35.33
N PRO A 5 2.40 -16.27 -35.21
CA PRO A 5 0.99 -16.37 -35.56
C PRO A 5 0.15 -15.26 -34.89
N PRO A 6 -0.90 -14.73 -35.54
CA PRO A 6 -1.72 -13.61 -35.03
C PRO A 6 -2.24 -13.84 -33.61
N THR A 7 -2.55 -15.09 -33.26
CA THR A 7 -2.94 -15.52 -31.92
C THR A 7 -1.84 -15.29 -30.89
N ILE A 8 -0.58 -15.64 -31.21
CA ILE A 8 0.57 -15.46 -30.32
C ILE A 8 0.92 -13.97 -30.20
N GLN A 9 0.80 -13.18 -31.26
CA GLN A 9 0.95 -11.72 -31.20
C GLN A 9 -0.09 -11.08 -30.26
N THR A 10 -1.35 -11.54 -30.34
CA THR A 10 -2.44 -11.04 -29.48
C THR A 10 -2.20 -11.40 -28.01
N TYR A 11 -1.77 -12.64 -27.71
CA TYR A 11 -1.38 -13.05 -26.36
C TYR A 11 -0.18 -12.27 -25.82
N LEU A 12 0.84 -12.00 -26.65
CA LEU A 12 2.00 -11.17 -26.30
C LEU A 12 1.58 -9.72 -26.02
N LEU A 13 0.68 -9.15 -26.81
CA LEU A 13 0.17 -7.79 -26.63
C LEU A 13 -0.60 -7.65 -25.30
N ILE A 14 -1.53 -8.57 -25.03
CA ILE A 14 -2.29 -8.62 -23.76
C ILE A 14 -1.35 -8.82 -22.57
N THR A 15 -0.30 -9.63 -22.71
CA THR A 15 0.66 -9.88 -21.62
C THR A 15 1.52 -8.64 -21.37
N LYS A 16 1.96 -7.95 -22.43
CA LYS A 16 2.68 -6.68 -22.35
C LYS A 16 1.81 -5.58 -21.74
N GLU A 17 0.56 -5.43 -22.16
CA GLU A 17 -0.37 -4.46 -21.58
C GLU A 17 -0.67 -4.74 -20.11
N ASN A 18 -0.78 -6.00 -19.71
CA ASN A 18 -0.96 -6.36 -18.31
C ASN A 18 0.31 -6.15 -17.48
N GLN A 19 1.50 -6.36 -18.07
CA GLN A 19 2.77 -5.98 -17.43
C GLN A 19 2.89 -4.46 -17.32
N ILE A 20 2.52 -3.71 -18.35
CA ILE A 20 2.52 -2.24 -18.37
C ILE A 20 1.51 -1.70 -17.36
N LYS A 21 0.29 -2.23 -17.28
CA LYS A 21 -0.70 -1.82 -16.26
C LYS A 21 -0.24 -2.17 -14.84
N ARG A 22 0.42 -3.30 -14.65
CA ARG A 22 1.03 -3.68 -13.35
C ARG A 22 2.20 -2.76 -13.00
N LEU A 23 3.05 -2.42 -13.96
CA LEU A 23 4.17 -1.48 -13.82
C LEU A 23 3.64 -0.07 -13.57
N GLN A 24 2.63 0.40 -14.31
CA GLN A 24 1.96 1.70 -14.15
C GLN A 24 1.26 1.84 -12.79
N THR A 25 0.78 0.74 -12.20
CA THR A 25 0.12 0.79 -10.89
C THR A 25 1.13 0.62 -9.74
N ILE A 26 2.25 -0.10 -9.93
CA ILE A 26 3.43 -0.06 -9.03
C ILE A 26 4.05 1.36 -9.05
N LEU A 27 4.22 1.90 -10.25
CA LEU A 27 4.50 3.31 -10.53
C LEU A 27 3.40 4.22 -9.97
N GLY A 28 2.17 3.78 -9.72
CA GLY A 28 1.14 4.62 -9.10
C GLY A 28 1.42 4.88 -7.62
N VAL A 29 1.97 3.90 -6.91
CA VAL A 29 2.39 4.03 -5.51
C VAL A 29 3.75 4.74 -5.42
N GLU A 30 4.64 4.52 -6.39
CA GLU A 30 5.92 5.25 -6.52
C GLU A 30 5.72 6.69 -7.00
N ALA A 31 4.81 6.94 -7.95
CA ALA A 31 4.45 8.25 -8.47
C ALA A 31 3.63 9.06 -7.48
N LEU A 32 2.88 8.43 -6.56
CA LEU A 32 2.34 9.14 -5.40
C LEU A 32 3.46 9.59 -4.46
N GLY A 33 4.51 8.78 -4.29
CA GLY A 33 5.73 9.19 -3.59
C GLY A 33 6.45 10.36 -4.30
N GLN A 34 6.58 10.30 -5.62
CA GLN A 34 7.19 11.37 -6.44
C GLN A 34 6.31 12.62 -6.55
N LEU A 35 4.98 12.48 -6.57
CA LEU A 35 4.03 13.59 -6.59
C LEU A 35 4.02 14.32 -5.25
N VAL A 36 4.04 13.58 -4.15
CA VAL A 36 4.24 14.14 -2.81
C VAL A 36 5.60 14.86 -2.73
N PHE A 37 6.67 14.25 -3.24
CA PHE A 37 8.00 14.87 -3.30
C PHE A 37 8.03 16.16 -4.15
N TYR A 38 7.40 16.16 -5.33
CA TYR A 38 7.26 17.32 -6.21
C TYR A 38 6.45 18.46 -5.58
N MET A 39 5.36 18.12 -4.88
CA MET A 39 4.51 19.09 -4.17
C MET A 39 5.25 19.74 -2.99
N VAL A 40 6.07 18.97 -2.26
CA VAL A 40 6.89 19.47 -1.14
C VAL A 40 8.02 20.39 -1.62
N LYS A 41 8.63 20.08 -2.77
CA LYS A 41 9.69 20.91 -3.39
C LYS A 41 9.19 22.15 -4.13
N LYS A 42 7.89 22.48 -4.05
CA LYS A 42 7.26 23.65 -4.71
C LYS A 42 7.64 23.81 -6.20
N GLY A 43 7.92 22.72 -6.91
CA GLY A 43 8.31 22.75 -8.32
C GLY A 43 9.76 23.11 -8.62
N GLU A 44 10.68 23.12 -7.64
CA GLU A 44 12.13 23.35 -7.87
C GLU A 44 12.77 22.31 -8.81
N ILE A 45 12.20 21.10 -8.89
CA ILE A 45 12.66 20.03 -9.77
C ILE A 45 11.51 19.68 -10.73
N PRO A 46 11.72 19.76 -12.05
CA PRO A 46 10.71 19.35 -13.02
C PRO A 46 10.32 17.89 -12.81
N PHE A 47 9.02 17.62 -12.78
CA PHE A 47 8.47 16.27 -12.53
C PHE A 47 9.02 15.21 -13.50
N GLU A 48 9.34 15.61 -14.74
CA GLU A 48 9.90 14.71 -15.75
C GLU A 48 11.34 14.27 -15.43
N THR A 49 12.10 15.04 -14.64
CA THR A 49 13.44 14.65 -14.18
C THR A 49 13.39 13.56 -13.11
N LEU A 50 12.27 13.43 -12.39
CA LEU A 50 12.04 12.41 -11.36
C LEU A 50 11.65 11.04 -11.95
N LYS A 51 11.03 11.03 -13.13
CA LYS A 51 10.70 9.79 -13.87
C LYS A 51 11.92 9.08 -14.45
N ALA A 52 13.02 9.80 -14.65
CA ALA A 52 14.22 9.29 -15.32
C ALA A 52 15.23 8.60 -14.38
N GLN A 53 15.01 8.62 -13.07
CA GLN A 53 15.89 8.02 -12.05
C GLN A 53 15.41 6.61 -11.65
N ASN A 54 16.34 5.69 -11.42
CA ASN A 54 16.10 4.32 -10.98
C ASN A 54 15.68 4.23 -9.50
N ASN A 55 14.84 3.24 -9.18
CA ASN A 55 14.06 3.16 -7.93
C ASN A 55 14.89 3.05 -6.62
N GLU A 56 16.17 2.72 -6.70
CA GLU A 56 17.08 2.70 -5.54
C GLU A 56 17.53 4.12 -5.13
N GLU A 57 17.62 5.08 -6.06
CA GLU A 57 17.99 6.47 -5.73
C GLU A 57 16.83 7.28 -5.12
N VAL A 58 15.57 6.94 -5.40
CA VAL A 58 14.40 7.76 -4.99
C VAL A 58 14.03 7.56 -3.51
N VAL A 59 14.33 6.40 -2.93
CA VAL A 59 14.08 6.11 -1.50
C VAL A 59 15.19 6.71 -0.61
N GLU A 60 16.43 6.75 -1.11
CA GLU A 60 17.58 7.33 -0.40
C GLU A 60 17.65 8.88 -0.53
N LYS A 61 17.05 9.45 -1.59
CA LYS A 61 16.98 10.91 -1.84
C LYS A 61 15.76 11.62 -1.23
N SER A 62 14.90 10.94 -0.46
CA SER A 62 13.76 11.60 0.20
C SER A 62 14.25 12.41 1.41
N PRO A 63 14.06 13.75 1.47
CA PRO A 63 15.01 14.65 2.14
C PRO A 63 14.74 14.87 3.63
N ASP A 64 13.56 14.51 4.12
CA ASP A 64 13.11 14.88 5.46
C ASP A 64 12.20 13.81 6.09
N GLU A 65 12.22 13.76 7.42
CA GLU A 65 11.45 12.80 8.21
C GLU A 65 9.92 12.97 8.04
N GLU A 66 9.45 14.15 7.62
CA GLU A 66 8.03 14.43 7.42
C GLU A 66 7.48 13.68 6.20
N THR A 67 8.23 13.66 5.10
CA THR A 67 7.86 12.91 3.90
C THR A 67 7.81 11.40 4.17
N LYS A 68 8.79 10.88 4.95
CA LYS A 68 8.79 9.47 5.37
C LYS A 68 7.58 9.14 6.25
N ASP A 69 7.26 10.02 7.20
CA ASP A 69 6.12 9.85 8.09
C ASP A 69 4.79 9.81 7.31
N LEU A 70 4.63 10.71 6.33
CA LEU A 70 3.44 10.72 5.47
C LEU A 70 3.27 9.41 4.68
N ILE A 71 4.35 8.87 4.11
CA ILE A 71 4.32 7.59 3.39
C ILE A 71 3.95 6.45 4.35
N CYS A 72 4.54 6.40 5.54
CA CYS A 72 4.21 5.42 6.57
C CYS A 72 2.73 5.48 6.94
N CYS A 73 2.20 6.69 7.14
CA CYS A 73 0.80 6.95 7.46
C CYS A 73 -0.15 6.48 6.35
N LEU A 74 0.15 6.77 5.08
CA LEU A 74 -0.64 6.34 3.94
C LEU A 74 -0.69 4.81 3.82
N ARG A 75 0.48 4.16 3.88
CA ARG A 75 0.56 2.69 3.81
C ARG A 75 -0.19 2.03 4.97
N TYR A 76 -0.04 2.58 6.18
CA TYR A 76 -0.76 2.11 7.36
C TYR A 76 -2.28 2.25 7.20
N ARG A 77 -2.75 3.39 6.69
CA ARG A 77 -4.17 3.63 6.40
C ARG A 77 -4.72 2.61 5.42
N THR A 78 -4.01 2.31 4.33
CA THR A 78 -4.41 1.27 3.37
C THR A 78 -4.55 -0.09 4.04
N LEU A 79 -3.57 -0.52 4.85
CA LEU A 79 -3.65 -1.80 5.56
C LEU A 79 -4.84 -1.86 6.52
N ARG A 80 -5.12 -0.76 7.24
CA ARG A 80 -6.32 -0.64 8.09
C ARG A 80 -7.61 -0.73 7.29
N ASN A 81 -7.71 -0.04 6.15
CA ASN A 81 -8.89 -0.05 5.30
C ASN A 81 -9.20 -1.47 4.77
N VAL A 82 -8.17 -2.17 4.30
CA VAL A 82 -8.31 -3.59 3.92
C VAL A 82 -8.71 -4.44 5.11
N GLY A 83 -8.08 -4.25 6.28
CA GLY A 83 -8.44 -4.94 7.52
C GLY A 83 -9.88 -4.67 8.00
N ASN A 84 -10.47 -3.55 7.58
CA ASN A 84 -11.86 -3.18 7.86
C ASN A 84 -12.88 -3.84 6.92
N GLU A 85 -12.45 -4.53 5.86
CA GLU A 85 -13.36 -5.32 5.02
C GLU A 85 -14.09 -6.37 5.87
N SER A 86 -15.41 -6.49 5.65
CA SER A 86 -16.29 -7.34 6.48
C SER A 86 -15.81 -8.79 6.53
N ASP A 87 -15.27 -9.29 5.42
CA ASP A 87 -14.66 -10.61 5.29
C ASP A 87 -13.50 -10.85 6.27
N ILE A 88 -12.68 -9.83 6.55
CA ILE A 88 -11.56 -9.88 7.51
C ILE A 88 -12.07 -9.60 8.92
N LYS A 89 -12.89 -8.57 9.10
CA LYS A 89 -13.45 -8.18 10.39
C LYS A 89 -14.21 -9.33 11.07
N THR A 90 -14.99 -10.09 10.30
CA THR A 90 -15.81 -11.21 10.79
C THR A 90 -15.11 -12.57 10.70
N GLN A 91 -13.84 -12.63 10.28
CA GLN A 91 -13.07 -13.86 10.09
C GLN A 91 -13.82 -14.90 9.23
N LYS A 92 -14.46 -14.44 8.14
CA LYS A 92 -15.25 -15.31 7.25
C LYS A 92 -14.31 -16.18 6.42
N GLY A 93 -13.83 -17.29 7.00
CA GLY A 93 -12.71 -18.11 6.49
C GLY A 93 -12.82 -18.62 5.04
N LYS A 94 -14.03 -18.60 4.45
CA LYS A 94 -14.30 -18.99 3.05
C LYS A 94 -14.42 -17.80 2.08
N SER A 95 -14.21 -16.56 2.54
CA SER A 95 -14.35 -15.36 1.72
C SER A 95 -13.35 -15.33 0.57
N LYS A 96 -13.75 -14.67 -0.53
CA LYS A 96 -12.89 -14.48 -1.70
C LYS A 96 -11.62 -13.71 -1.33
N LEU A 97 -11.73 -12.71 -0.44
CA LEU A 97 -10.61 -11.92 0.06
C LEU A 97 -9.58 -12.78 0.79
N LEU A 98 -10.00 -13.59 1.77
CA LEU A 98 -9.07 -14.42 2.52
C LEU A 98 -8.43 -15.50 1.64
N LYS A 99 -9.16 -16.05 0.65
CA LYS A 99 -8.58 -16.96 -0.33
C LYS A 99 -7.50 -16.29 -1.18
N GLN A 100 -7.72 -15.05 -1.63
CA GLN A 100 -6.74 -14.27 -2.39
C GLN A 100 -5.48 -13.95 -1.56
N LEU A 101 -5.65 -13.61 -0.29
CA LEU A 101 -4.54 -13.33 0.63
C LEU A 101 -3.77 -14.58 1.07
N LYS A 102 -4.38 -15.78 0.97
CA LYS A 102 -3.79 -17.07 1.36
C LYS A 102 -2.96 -17.75 0.26
N SER A 103 -2.91 -17.23 -0.96
CA SER A 103 -2.49 -18.07 -2.11
C SER A 103 -1.05 -18.63 -2.00
N TRP A 104 -1.05 -19.93 -1.77
CA TRP A 104 -0.16 -21.06 -2.08
C TRP A 104 1.08 -21.42 -1.25
N THR A 105 1.74 -20.53 -0.53
CA THR A 105 2.69 -20.97 0.51
C THR A 105 3.04 -19.80 1.43
N PRO A 106 3.12 -20.01 2.75
CA PRO A 106 3.80 -19.08 3.64
C PRO A 106 5.27 -19.06 3.21
N GLU A 107 5.60 -18.11 2.35
CA GLU A 107 6.96 -17.91 1.89
C GLU A 107 7.77 -17.47 3.10
N ARG A 108 8.64 -18.36 3.63
CA ARG A 108 9.37 -18.13 4.89
C ARG A 108 10.25 -16.87 4.86
N SER A 109 10.57 -16.38 3.66
CA SER A 109 11.30 -15.13 3.42
C SER A 109 10.50 -13.86 3.76
N ARG A 110 9.16 -13.94 3.87
CA ARG A 110 8.31 -12.79 4.15
C ARG A 110 8.54 -12.26 5.55
N SER A 111 8.61 -10.94 5.69
CA SER A 111 8.79 -10.29 7.00
C SER A 111 7.66 -10.62 7.97
N PHE A 112 6.47 -10.93 7.47
CA PHE A 112 5.29 -11.29 8.26
C PHE A 112 5.05 -12.80 8.39
N TYR A 113 6.00 -13.65 7.98
CA TYR A 113 5.97 -15.06 8.37
C TYR A 113 6.07 -15.18 9.89
N GLN A 114 5.16 -15.93 10.52
CA GLN A 114 5.05 -16.05 11.99
C GLN A 114 4.96 -14.69 12.71
N TRP A 115 4.21 -13.76 12.13
CA TRP A 115 4.11 -12.37 12.61
C TRP A 115 3.71 -12.25 14.09
N THR A 116 2.95 -13.19 14.64
CA THR A 116 2.51 -13.13 16.05
C THR A 116 3.69 -13.14 17.03
N SER A 117 4.80 -13.80 16.66
CA SER A 117 6.04 -13.85 17.44
C SER A 117 6.88 -12.57 17.35
N LYS A 118 6.62 -11.73 16.34
CA LYS A 118 7.35 -10.48 16.04
C LYS A 118 6.73 -9.26 16.73
N ILE A 119 5.53 -9.41 17.29
CA ILE A 119 4.84 -8.36 18.05
C ILE A 119 5.32 -8.39 19.50
N ASP A 120 5.40 -7.23 20.16
CA ASP A 120 5.66 -7.14 21.60
C ASP A 120 4.71 -8.07 22.38
N LYS A 121 5.29 -8.92 23.24
CA LYS A 121 4.57 -9.99 23.95
C LYS A 121 3.43 -9.44 24.81
N TYR A 122 3.61 -8.28 25.42
CA TYR A 122 2.57 -7.64 26.25
C TYR A 122 1.43 -7.12 25.37
N VAL A 123 1.75 -6.46 24.26
CA VAL A 123 0.78 -5.96 23.27
C VAL A 123 -0.04 -7.12 22.69
N MET A 124 0.63 -8.20 22.27
CA MET A 124 -0.03 -9.41 21.75
C MET A 124 -0.97 -10.04 22.78
N LYS A 125 -0.51 -10.22 24.03
CA LYS A 125 -1.35 -10.75 25.12
C LYS A 125 -2.56 -9.86 25.40
N LYS A 126 -2.40 -8.54 25.39
CA LYS A 126 -3.49 -7.59 25.62
C LYS A 126 -4.50 -7.59 24.48
N MET A 127 -4.04 -7.61 23.24
CA MET A 127 -4.92 -7.65 22.07
C MET A 127 -5.70 -8.96 22.00
N ASN A 128 -5.06 -10.11 22.24
CA ASN A 128 -5.73 -11.41 22.29
C ASN A 128 -6.87 -11.47 23.32
N LYS A 129 -6.77 -10.74 24.44
CA LYS A 129 -7.85 -10.66 25.44
C LYS A 129 -9.05 -9.83 24.98
N LYS A 130 -8.88 -8.96 23.99
CA LYS A 130 -9.95 -8.10 23.44
C LYS A 130 -10.64 -8.71 22.21
N THR A 131 -10.15 -9.84 21.71
CA THR A 131 -10.75 -10.58 20.60
C THR A 131 -11.42 -11.86 21.12
N SER A 132 -12.49 -12.28 20.46
CA SER A 132 -13.19 -13.55 20.77
C SER A 132 -12.36 -14.78 20.44
N SER A 133 -11.41 -14.67 19.51
CA SER A 133 -10.48 -15.74 19.13
C SER A 133 -9.03 -15.24 19.09
N PRO A 134 -8.05 -16.07 19.51
CA PRO A 134 -6.65 -15.72 19.37
C PRO A 134 -6.26 -15.48 17.91
N TYR A 135 -5.35 -14.53 17.69
CA TYR A 135 -4.77 -14.29 16.37
C TYR A 135 -3.94 -15.48 15.90
N GLN A 136 -4.06 -15.81 14.62
CA GLN A 136 -3.27 -16.84 13.94
C GLN A 136 -2.26 -16.20 12.98
N ASP A 137 -1.20 -16.93 12.63
CA ASP A 137 -0.16 -16.49 11.68
C ASP A 137 -0.65 -16.50 10.21
N THR A 138 -1.75 -15.81 9.95
CA THR A 138 -2.28 -15.55 8.61
C THR A 138 -2.26 -14.06 8.31
N VAL A 139 -2.14 -13.70 7.02
CA VAL A 139 -2.19 -12.29 6.59
C VAL A 139 -3.52 -11.63 6.96
N GLY A 140 -4.63 -12.37 6.89
CA GLY A 140 -5.95 -11.86 7.28
C GLY A 140 -5.99 -11.45 8.76
N ASP A 141 -5.43 -12.29 9.63
CA ASP A 141 -5.36 -12.01 11.07
C ASP A 141 -4.38 -10.88 11.41
N LEU A 142 -3.28 -10.74 10.66
CA LEU A 142 -2.38 -9.59 10.77
C LEU A 142 -3.10 -8.29 10.39
N LEU A 143 -3.85 -8.27 9.28
CA LEU A 143 -4.63 -7.10 8.87
C LEU A 143 -5.73 -6.76 9.88
N ARG A 144 -6.39 -7.77 10.45
CA ARG A 144 -7.34 -7.64 11.55
C ARG A 144 -6.68 -7.03 12.79
N PHE A 145 -5.47 -7.49 13.13
CA PHE A 145 -4.68 -6.94 14.24
C PHE A 145 -4.32 -5.47 14.01
N ILE A 146 -3.80 -5.12 12.83
CA ILE A 146 -3.45 -3.75 12.43
C ILE A 146 -4.67 -2.82 12.52
N ARG A 147 -5.83 -3.28 12.04
CA ARG A 147 -7.11 -2.57 12.13
C ARG A 147 -7.51 -2.33 13.59
N ASN A 148 -7.52 -3.37 14.43
CA ASN A 148 -7.90 -3.26 15.84
C ASN A 148 -6.94 -2.35 16.62
N MET A 149 -5.63 -2.45 16.33
CA MET A 149 -4.64 -1.55 16.91
C MET A 149 -4.96 -0.10 16.56
N GLY A 150 -5.21 0.22 15.28
CA GLY A 150 -5.50 1.59 14.87
C GLY A 150 -6.82 2.15 15.40
N GLU A 151 -7.76 1.30 15.82
CA GLU A 151 -9.01 1.74 16.47
C GLU A 151 -8.83 2.03 17.95
N HIS A 152 -8.02 1.22 18.65
CA HIS A 152 -7.99 1.25 20.10
C HIS A 152 -6.71 1.85 20.69
N ILE A 153 -5.61 1.98 19.95
CA ILE A 153 -4.30 2.33 20.54
C ILE A 153 -4.25 3.69 21.24
N ASN A 154 -5.11 4.64 20.84
CA ASN A 154 -5.17 5.97 21.43
C ASN A 154 -6.09 6.07 22.67
N GLU A 155 -6.82 5.00 23.03
CA GLU A 155 -7.60 4.98 24.26
C GLU A 155 -6.69 5.02 25.50
N ASP A 156 -7.13 5.70 26.57
CA ASP A 156 -6.33 5.89 27.79
C ASP A 156 -5.83 4.57 28.41
N GLN A 157 -6.69 3.55 28.41
CA GLN A 157 -6.37 2.21 28.90
C GLN A 157 -5.25 1.50 28.10
N ASN A 158 -4.95 1.97 26.88
CA ASN A 158 -3.95 1.41 25.98
C ASN A 158 -2.66 2.25 25.92
N LYS A 159 -2.52 3.31 26.75
CA LYS A 159 -1.27 4.07 26.92
C LYS A 159 -0.02 3.18 27.11
N PRO A 160 -0.06 2.10 27.92
CA PRO A 160 1.09 1.20 28.05
C PRO A 160 1.45 0.45 26.75
N MET A 161 0.46 0.15 25.90
CA MET A 161 0.71 -0.44 24.59
C MET A 161 1.33 0.58 23.65
N LYS A 162 0.80 1.82 23.62
CA LYS A 162 1.34 2.91 22.79
C LYS A 162 2.79 3.23 23.15
N LYS A 163 3.14 3.25 24.43
CA LYS A 163 4.54 3.45 24.88
C LYS A 163 5.50 2.36 24.38
N ARG A 164 5.02 1.12 24.17
CA ARG A 164 5.85 0.00 23.72
C ARG A 164 6.08 -0.02 22.23
N ILE A 165 5.06 0.32 21.45
CA ILE A 165 5.13 0.24 19.98
C ILE A 165 5.43 1.60 19.32
N GLY A 166 5.30 2.70 20.07
CA GLY A 166 5.41 4.05 19.53
C GLY A 166 4.27 4.37 18.56
N GLU A 167 4.62 5.00 17.44
CA GLU A 167 3.65 5.31 16.38
C GLU A 167 3.34 4.07 15.53
N PRO A 168 2.07 3.62 15.46
CA PRO A 168 1.70 2.38 14.78
C PRO A 168 2.11 2.33 13.31
N SER A 169 2.03 3.46 12.60
CA SER A 169 2.40 3.56 11.20
C SER A 169 3.85 3.16 10.98
N ARG A 170 4.78 3.71 11.77
CA ARG A 170 6.21 3.39 11.74
C ARG A 170 6.45 1.95 12.19
N TYR A 171 5.89 1.55 13.34
CA TYR A 171 6.07 0.22 13.91
C TYR A 171 5.78 -0.91 12.90
N PHE A 172 4.63 -0.86 12.21
CA PHE A 172 4.27 -1.93 11.27
C PHE A 172 5.07 -1.90 9.97
N GLN A 173 5.54 -0.72 9.52
CA GLN A 173 6.40 -0.64 8.34
C GLN A 173 7.81 -1.16 8.62
N GLU A 174 8.35 -0.86 9.80
CA GLU A 174 9.67 -1.38 10.23
C GLU A 174 9.60 -2.88 10.52
N THR A 175 8.53 -3.34 11.17
CA THR A 175 8.36 -4.77 11.50
C THR A 175 8.03 -5.61 10.26
N PHE A 176 7.24 -5.07 9.32
CA PHE A 176 6.74 -5.79 8.15
C PHE A 176 6.89 -5.00 6.82
N PRO A 177 8.12 -4.70 6.38
CA PRO A 177 8.38 -3.77 5.28
C PRO A 177 7.76 -4.20 3.94
N ASP A 178 7.58 -5.50 3.69
CA ASP A 178 7.04 -6.02 2.44
C ASP A 178 5.53 -6.32 2.47
N LEU A 179 4.86 -6.08 3.60
CA LEU A 179 3.42 -6.38 3.77
C LEU A 179 2.53 -5.56 2.82
N ILE A 180 2.79 -4.26 2.69
CA ILE A 180 1.96 -3.38 1.84
C ILE A 180 2.04 -3.80 0.36
N ILE A 181 3.24 -4.10 -0.12
CA ILE A 181 3.47 -4.55 -1.49
C ILE A 181 2.82 -5.91 -1.72
N TYR A 182 2.87 -6.81 -0.73
CA TYR A 182 2.18 -8.09 -0.79
C TYR A 182 0.65 -7.90 -0.94
N VAL A 183 0.02 -7.13 -0.07
CA VAL A 183 -1.43 -6.88 -0.08
C VAL A 183 -1.85 -6.24 -1.39
N TYR A 184 -1.10 -5.24 -1.83
CA TYR A 184 -1.31 -4.57 -3.11
C TYR A 184 -1.27 -5.55 -4.29
N LYS A 185 -0.21 -6.36 -4.42
CA LYS A 185 -0.06 -7.33 -5.52
C LYS A 185 -1.21 -8.34 -5.56
N LYS A 186 -1.74 -8.75 -4.40
CA LYS A 186 -2.87 -9.70 -4.32
C LYS A 186 -4.22 -9.07 -4.64
N LEU A 187 -4.42 -7.78 -4.38
CA LEU A 187 -5.75 -7.15 -4.41
C LEU A 187 -5.95 -6.12 -5.53
N GLN A 188 -4.89 -5.62 -6.17
CA GLN A 188 -4.97 -4.56 -7.20
C GLN A 188 -5.92 -4.85 -8.36
N ASN A 189 -6.13 -6.12 -8.73
CA ASN A 189 -6.99 -6.55 -9.84
C ASN A 189 -8.33 -7.10 -9.35
N THR A 190 -8.83 -6.57 -8.25
CA THR A 190 -10.04 -7.05 -7.58
C THR A 190 -10.91 -5.86 -7.17
N LYS A 191 -12.16 -6.13 -6.76
CA LYS A 191 -13.04 -5.10 -6.17
C LYS A 191 -12.46 -4.41 -4.92
N TYR A 192 -11.43 -4.97 -4.31
CA TYR A 192 -10.75 -4.39 -3.15
C TYR A 192 -9.71 -3.33 -3.54
N ARG A 193 -9.53 -3.06 -4.85
CA ARG A 193 -8.67 -1.99 -5.37
C ARG A 193 -9.02 -0.60 -4.82
N LYS A 194 -10.30 -0.36 -4.51
CA LYS A 194 -10.83 0.88 -3.92
C LYS A 194 -10.12 1.37 -2.63
N HIS A 195 -9.34 0.51 -1.97
CA HIS A 195 -8.57 0.85 -0.77
C HIS A 195 -7.18 1.41 -1.07
N PHE A 196 -6.73 1.29 -2.31
CA PHE A 196 -5.48 1.87 -2.78
C PHE A 196 -5.76 3.29 -3.29
N PRO A 197 -4.81 4.21 -3.10
CA PRO A 197 -4.97 5.54 -3.67
C PRO A 197 -4.97 5.42 -5.19
N GLU A 198 -5.95 6.05 -5.84
CA GLU A 198 -6.01 6.14 -7.29
C GLU A 198 -5.03 7.23 -7.73
N ALA A 199 -4.19 6.92 -8.73
CA ALA A 199 -3.51 7.97 -9.46
C ALA A 199 -4.61 8.81 -10.14
N GLN A 200 -4.64 10.12 -9.90
CA GLN A 200 -5.65 11.00 -10.49
C GLN A 200 -5.50 10.99 -12.01
N SER A 201 -6.32 10.20 -12.69
CA SER A 201 -6.53 10.26 -14.14
C SER A 201 -7.52 11.39 -14.46
N SER A 202 -7.27 12.61 -13.98
CA SER A 202 -8.06 13.80 -14.37
C SER A 202 -7.39 15.10 -13.94
N LEU A 203 -6.18 15.37 -14.46
CA LEU A 203 -5.85 16.77 -14.80
C LEU A 203 -6.38 17.00 -16.21
N SER A 204 -7.68 17.30 -16.32
CA SER A 204 -8.16 18.06 -17.47
C SER A 204 -7.52 19.43 -17.33
N VAL A 205 -6.43 19.66 -18.06
CA VAL A 205 -5.83 20.98 -18.24
C VAL A 205 -6.94 21.89 -18.74
N PRO A 206 -7.23 23.03 -18.08
CA PRO A 206 -8.12 24.01 -18.67
C PRO A 206 -7.48 24.48 -19.97
N GLU A 207 -8.20 24.32 -21.07
CA GLU A 207 -7.83 24.81 -22.39
C GLU A 207 -7.45 26.29 -22.26
N ALA A 208 -6.20 26.60 -22.57
CA ALA A 208 -5.70 27.96 -22.51
C ALA A 208 -6.53 28.80 -23.50
N ALA A 209 -7.34 29.72 -22.98
CA ALA A 209 -7.95 30.75 -23.79
C ALA A 209 -6.83 31.54 -24.47
N GLY A 210 -6.73 31.40 -25.79
CA GLY A 210 -5.83 32.20 -26.61
C GLY A 210 -6.14 33.69 -26.45
N PRO A 211 -5.16 34.57 -26.68
CA PRO A 211 -5.38 36.01 -26.58
C PRO A 211 -6.39 36.43 -27.67
N ALA A 212 -7.55 36.92 -27.25
CA ALA A 212 -8.45 37.63 -28.14
C ALA A 212 -7.89 39.02 -28.38
N ASP A 213 -7.61 39.30 -29.65
CA ASP A 213 -7.04 40.52 -30.18
C ASP A 213 -7.78 41.78 -29.70
N LEU A 214 -6.98 42.74 -29.23
CA LEU A 214 -7.31 44.15 -29.26
C LEU A 214 -7.37 44.59 -30.72
N GLN A 215 -8.57 44.87 -31.23
CA GLN A 215 -8.73 45.77 -32.36
C GLN A 215 -9.63 46.93 -31.98
N SER A 216 -9.10 48.12 -32.29
CA SER A 216 -9.55 49.48 -32.00
C SER A 216 -10.97 49.82 -32.47
#